data_AF-A0A4R3MBS8-F1
#
_entry.id   AF-A0A4R3MBS8-F1
#
_cell.length_a   1.000
_cell.length_b   1.000
_cell.length_c   1.000
_cell.angle_alpha   90.00
_cell.angle_beta   90.00
_cell.angle_gamma   90.00
#
_symmetry.space_group_name_H-M   'P 1'
#
loop_
_entity.id
_entity.type
_entity.pdbx_description
1 polymer ?
#
loop_
_entity_poly.entity_id
_entity_poly.type
_entity_poly.pdbx_seq_one_letter_code
_entity_poly.pdbx_strand_id
1 'polypeptide(L)'
;MAHDTFFTNTRRDVVDGAIAYMGKHLRDRISLEQLSAITQLSVFHFSTLFRKEVGVAPYRYLCMLRVERAQILLRQGRRPSDVAIEVGFFDQSHLSRHFKNICGMTPGRYVGSHYREYRPGSTHE
;
A
#
# COMPACT_ATOMS: atom_id res chain seq x y z
N MET A 1 -24.86 -8.18 -32.33
CA MET A 1 -25.47 -7.02 -31.64
C MET A 1 -25.84 -7.46 -30.24
N ALA A 2 -25.10 -6.97 -29.25
CA ALA A 2 -25.49 -6.94 -27.84
C ALA A 2 -24.83 -5.67 -27.30
N HIS A 3 -25.55 -4.58 -27.50
CA HIS A 3 -25.36 -3.34 -26.79
C HIS A 3 -25.74 -3.57 -25.31
N ASP A 4 -25.06 -2.83 -24.44
CA ASP A 4 -25.43 -2.57 -23.04
C ASP A 4 -24.87 -3.49 -21.95
N THR A 5 -23.64 -3.17 -21.54
CA THR A 5 -23.41 -2.79 -20.12
C THR A 5 -22.53 -1.54 -20.10
N PHE A 6 -23.19 -0.41 -20.34
CA PHE A 6 -22.92 0.91 -19.78
C PHE A 6 -21.55 1.16 -19.11
N PHE A 7 -20.68 1.85 -19.85
CA PHE A 7 -19.48 2.55 -19.37
C PHE A 7 -19.86 3.81 -18.54
N THR A 8 -20.88 3.71 -17.69
CA THR A 8 -21.41 4.84 -16.92
C THR A 8 -20.90 4.83 -15.49
N ASN A 9 -19.57 4.99 -15.29
CA ASN A 9 -19.00 5.63 -14.10
C ASN A 9 -17.53 6.07 -14.25
N THR A 10 -17.21 6.79 -15.33
CA THR A 10 -15.87 7.10 -15.87
C THR A 10 -14.80 7.57 -14.87
N ARG A 11 -15.16 8.07 -13.68
CA ARG A 11 -14.21 8.56 -12.66
C ARG A 11 -13.79 7.51 -11.63
N ARG A 12 -14.74 6.69 -11.14
CA ARG A 12 -14.39 5.65 -10.15
C ARG A 12 -13.63 4.51 -10.79
N ASP A 13 -14.01 4.10 -12.00
CA ASP A 13 -13.32 3.02 -12.71
C ASP A 13 -11.82 3.34 -12.92
N VAL A 14 -11.52 4.62 -13.19
CA VAL A 14 -10.14 5.12 -13.33
C VAL A 14 -9.38 5.06 -12.00
N VAL A 15 -10.03 5.41 -10.89
CA VAL A 15 -9.44 5.35 -9.55
C VAL A 15 -9.24 3.91 -9.10
N ASP A 16 -10.22 3.04 -9.30
CA ASP A 16 -10.16 1.62 -8.95
C ASP A 16 -9.08 0.89 -9.76
N GLY A 17 -8.97 1.19 -11.06
CA GLY A 17 -7.88 0.69 -11.91
C GLY A 17 -6.50 1.13 -11.41
N ALA A 18 -6.36 2.39 -10.99
CA ALA A 18 -5.11 2.88 -10.40
C ALA A 18 -4.78 2.21 -9.07
N ILE A 19 -5.78 1.98 -8.20
CA ILE A 19 -5.61 1.26 -6.93
C ILE A 19 -5.16 -0.19 -7.18
N ALA A 20 -5.80 -0.89 -8.12
CA ALA A 20 -5.42 -2.25 -8.49
C ALA A 20 -4.00 -2.32 -9.04
N TYR A 21 -3.59 -1.34 -9.85
CA TYR A 21 -2.21 -1.23 -10.32
C TYR A 21 -1.24 -0.98 -9.17
N MET A 22 -1.53 -0.03 -8.27
CA MET A 22 -0.70 0.24 -7.10
C MET A 22 -0.48 -1.00 -6.23
N GLY A 23 -1.53 -1.80 -6.00
CA GLY A 23 -1.46 -3.03 -5.21
C GLY A 23 -0.59 -4.13 -5.84
N LYS A 24 -0.55 -4.21 -7.19
CA LYS A 24 0.30 -5.17 -7.91
C LYS A 24 1.76 -4.73 -7.98
N HIS A 25 2.01 -3.43 -7.96
CA HIS A 25 3.32 -2.82 -8.21
C HIS A 25 3.92 -2.15 -6.96
N LEU A 26 3.61 -2.65 -5.75
CA LEU A 26 4.04 -2.03 -4.49
C LEU A 26 5.56 -1.82 -4.39
N ARG A 27 6.34 -2.78 -4.88
CA ARG A 27 7.82 -2.73 -4.87
C ARG A 27 8.37 -1.68 -5.82
N ASP A 28 7.67 -1.42 -6.91
CA ASP A 28 8.16 -0.57 -7.97
C ASP A 28 8.14 0.90 -7.53
N ARG A 29 9.04 1.71 -8.10
CA ARG A 29 8.88 3.16 -8.04
C ARG A 29 7.71 3.54 -8.93
N ILE A 30 6.50 3.47 -8.39
CA ILE A 30 5.32 3.98 -9.07
C ILE A 30 5.44 5.49 -9.12
N SER A 31 5.83 6.02 -10.29
CA SER A 31 5.80 7.46 -10.51
C SER A 31 4.37 7.88 -10.78
N LEU A 32 4.01 9.10 -10.35
CA LEU A 32 2.71 9.67 -10.69
C LEU A 32 2.52 9.78 -12.21
N GLU A 33 3.60 9.87 -12.99
CA GLU A 33 3.53 9.88 -14.45
C GLU A 33 3.07 8.53 -15.03
N GLN A 34 3.47 7.41 -14.43
CA GLN A 34 3.01 6.08 -14.86
C GLN A 34 1.52 5.92 -14.60
N LEU A 35 1.04 6.35 -13.43
CA LEU A 35 -0.38 6.34 -13.11
C LEU A 35 -1.18 7.30 -14.01
N SER A 36 -0.61 8.45 -14.35
CA SER A 36 -1.25 9.42 -15.25
C SER A 36 -1.34 8.89 -16.68
N ALA A 37 -0.31 8.16 -17.15
CA ALA A 37 -0.32 7.53 -18.48
C ALA A 37 -1.39 6.43 -18.60
N ILE A 38 -1.58 5.62 -17.56
CA ILE A 38 -2.63 4.58 -17.52
C ILE A 38 -4.03 5.19 -17.53
N THR A 39 -4.19 6.35 -16.90
CA THR A 39 -5.49 7.01 -16.73
C THR A 39 -5.82 8.03 -17.81
N GLN A 40 -4.92 8.28 -18.77
CA GLN A 40 -5.01 9.34 -19.78
C GLN A 40 -5.27 10.74 -19.21
N LEU A 41 -4.92 10.95 -17.95
CA LEU A 41 -5.06 12.22 -17.25
C LEU A 41 -3.68 12.85 -17.06
N SER A 42 -3.63 14.17 -16.87
CA SER A 42 -2.43 14.78 -16.32
C SER A 42 -2.24 14.34 -14.87
N VAL A 43 -1.00 14.33 -14.38
CA VAL A 43 -0.67 14.01 -12.98
C VAL A 43 -1.50 14.83 -11.99
N PHE A 44 -1.71 16.11 -12.29
CA PHE A 44 -2.48 17.02 -11.46
C PHE A 44 -3.97 16.66 -11.42
N HIS A 45 -4.58 16.39 -12.59
CA HIS A 45 -5.98 15.97 -12.67
C HIS A 45 -6.21 14.62 -12.00
N PHE A 46 -5.32 13.65 -12.24
CA PHE A 46 -5.39 12.35 -11.58
C PHE A 46 -5.27 12.49 -10.06
N SER A 47 -4.30 13.25 -9.55
CA SER A 47 -4.09 13.42 -8.11
C SER A 47 -5.30 14.07 -7.42
N THR A 48 -5.91 15.06 -8.08
CA THR A 48 -7.11 15.74 -7.59
C THR A 48 -8.32 14.82 -7.61
N LEU A 49 -8.53 14.10 -8.72
CA LEU A 49 -9.61 13.13 -8.87
C LEU A 49 -9.50 12.01 -7.83
N PHE A 50 -8.34 11.40 -7.72
CA PHE A 50 -8.07 10.34 -6.76
C PHE A 50 -8.33 10.80 -5.33
N ARG A 51 -7.84 11.99 -4.95
CA ARG A 51 -8.11 12.54 -3.62
C ARG A 51 -9.59 12.81 -3.39
N LYS A 52 -10.33 13.23 -4.42
CA LYS A 52 -11.77 13.47 -4.31
C LYS A 52 -12.55 12.17 -4.08
N GLU A 53 -12.16 11.07 -4.74
CA GLU A 53 -12.84 9.79 -4.61
C GLU A 53 -12.39 8.97 -3.38
N VAL A 54 -11.09 8.97 -3.06
CA VAL A 54 -10.47 8.12 -2.01
C VAL A 54 -10.23 8.90 -0.71
N GLY A 55 -10.27 10.23 -0.73
CA GLY A 55 -10.06 11.10 0.44
C GLY A 55 -8.58 11.40 0.75
N VAL A 56 -7.63 10.69 0.14
CA VAL A 56 -6.18 10.88 0.34
C VAL A 56 -5.43 10.98 -0.98
N ALA A 57 -4.25 11.59 -0.97
CA ALA A 57 -3.42 11.69 -2.16
C ALA A 57 -2.89 10.30 -2.61
N PRO A 58 -2.67 10.08 -3.92
CA PRO A 58 -2.22 8.79 -4.45
C PRO A 58 -0.98 8.22 -3.76
N TYR A 59 0.06 9.04 -3.57
CA TYR A 59 1.29 8.62 -2.89
C TYR A 59 1.05 8.19 -1.43
N ARG A 60 0.15 8.89 -0.73
CA ARG A 60 -0.20 8.55 0.66
C ARG A 60 -0.94 7.21 0.71
N TYR A 61 -1.84 6.98 -0.24
CA TYR A 61 -2.55 5.70 -0.37
C TYR A 61 -1.59 4.55 -0.70
N LEU A 62 -0.65 4.76 -1.63
CA LEU A 62 0.41 3.78 -1.91
C LEU A 62 1.20 3.42 -0.65
N CYS A 63 1.61 4.40 0.16
CA CYS A 63 2.29 4.13 1.43
C CYS A 63 1.41 3.32 2.42
N MET A 64 0.09 3.53 2.42
CA MET A 64 -0.84 2.73 3.23
C MET A 64 -0.85 1.27 2.77
N LEU A 65 -1.02 1.02 1.47
CA LEU A 65 -0.95 -0.34 0.91
C LEU A 65 0.38 -1.04 1.21
N ARG A 66 1.50 -0.30 1.10
CA ARG A 66 2.84 -0.83 1.44
C ARG A 66 2.94 -1.20 2.92
N VAL A 67 2.38 -0.39 3.81
CA VAL A 67 2.35 -0.68 5.26
C VAL A 67 1.44 -1.86 5.57
N GLU A 68 0.28 -1.99 4.93
CA GLU A 68 -0.58 -3.17 5.05
C GLU A 68 0.14 -4.44 4.61
N ARG A 69 0.85 -4.41 3.47
CA ARG A 69 1.67 -5.55 3.05
C ARG A 69 2.82 -5.84 4.02
N ALA A 70 3.48 -4.79 4.54
CA ALA A 70 4.54 -4.94 5.53
C ALA A 70 4.03 -5.59 6.82
N GLN A 71 2.83 -5.24 7.29
CA GLN A 71 2.21 -5.87 8.45
C GLN A 71 2.09 -7.39 8.28
N ILE A 72 1.65 -7.85 7.12
CA ILE A 72 1.53 -9.29 6.80
C ILE A 72 2.91 -9.98 6.86
N LEU A 73 3.91 -9.41 6.19
CA LEU A 73 5.25 -9.99 6.13
C LEU A 73 5.95 -10.00 7.50
N LEU A 74 5.79 -8.93 8.28
CA LEU A 74 6.34 -8.83 9.63
C LEU A 74 5.72 -9.87 10.57
N ARG A 75 4.41 -10.13 10.46
CA ARG A 75 3.72 -11.19 11.23
C ARG A 75 4.21 -12.60 10.85
N GLN A 76 4.70 -12.77 9.62
CA GLN A 76 5.34 -14.01 9.18
C GLN A 76 6.79 -14.16 9.68
N GLY A 77 7.28 -13.24 10.52
CA GLY A 77 8.63 -13.29 11.07
C GLY A 77 9.73 -12.77 10.13
N ARG A 78 9.37 -12.11 9.02
CA ARG A 78 10.35 -11.52 8.10
C ARG A 78 11.07 -10.34 8.76
N ARG A 79 12.36 -10.16 8.45
CA ARG A 79 13.17 -9.07 9.00
C ARG A 79 12.70 -7.71 8.46
N PRO A 80 12.58 -6.66 9.30
CA PRO A 80 12.10 -5.35 8.86
C PRO A 80 12.92 -4.71 7.72
N SER A 81 14.23 -4.97 7.65
CA SER A 81 15.09 -4.54 6.53
C SER A 81 14.64 -5.13 5.20
N ASP A 82 14.37 -6.42 5.18
CA ASP A 82 14.01 -7.16 3.96
C ASP A 82 12.59 -6.78 3.53
N VAL A 83 11.69 -6.65 4.52
CA VAL A 83 10.32 -6.19 4.30
C VAL A 83 10.30 -4.80 3.68
N ALA A 84 11.15 -3.87 4.13
CA ALA A 84 11.19 -2.52 3.58
C ALA A 84 11.47 -2.53 2.08
N ILE A 85 12.48 -3.28 1.63
CA ILE A 85 12.83 -3.40 0.22
C ILE A 85 11.73 -4.13 -0.56
N GLU A 86 11.14 -5.19 0.00
CA GLU A 86 10.10 -5.98 -0.65
C GLU A 86 8.83 -5.16 -0.92
N VAL A 87 8.42 -4.30 0.02
CA VAL A 87 7.24 -3.45 -0.15
C VAL A 87 7.55 -2.11 -0.83
N GLY A 88 8.79 -1.86 -1.26
CA GLY A 88 9.15 -0.66 -2.03
C GLY A 88 9.49 0.58 -1.20
N PHE A 89 9.83 0.43 0.08
CA PHE A 89 10.53 1.49 0.83
C PHE A 89 12.02 1.47 0.51
N PHE A 90 12.66 2.63 0.67
CA PHE A 90 14.10 2.79 0.41
C PHE A 90 14.95 2.00 1.39
N ASP A 91 14.58 2.02 2.67
CA ASP A 91 15.25 1.31 3.75
C ASP A 91 14.28 1.07 4.93
N GLN A 92 14.78 0.40 5.97
CA GLN A 92 14.05 0.12 7.20
C GLN A 92 13.61 1.38 7.95
N SER A 93 14.40 2.45 7.93
CA SER A 93 14.08 3.71 8.60
C SER A 93 12.90 4.41 7.94
N HIS A 94 12.87 4.40 6.60
CA HIS A 94 11.78 4.91 5.78
C HIS A 94 10.49 4.12 6.04
N LEU A 95 10.56 2.78 6.03
CA LEU A 95 9.45 1.93 6.45
C LEU A 95 8.99 2.30 7.87
N SER A 96 9.91 2.39 8.84
CA SER A 96 9.59 2.61 10.24
C SER A 96 8.86 3.94 10.49
N ARG A 97 9.25 5.01 9.77
CA ARG A 97 8.58 6.31 9.83
C ARG A 97 7.13 6.22 9.32
N HIS A 98 6.92 5.62 8.15
CA HIS A 98 5.57 5.48 7.59
C HIS A 98 4.71 4.54 8.42
N PHE A 99 5.27 3.42 8.86
CA PHE A 99 4.59 2.44 9.69
C PHE A 99 4.15 3.06 11.02
N LYS A 100 5.00 3.83 11.69
CA LYS A 100 4.62 4.54 12.92
C LYS A 100 3.52 5.58 12.67
N ASN A 101 3.62 6.34 11.58
CA ASN A 101 2.61 7.35 11.25
C ASN A 101 1.23 6.75 10.91
N ILE A 102 1.20 5.53 10.35
CA ILE A 102 -0.04 4.87 9.92
C ILE A 102 -0.60 3.95 11.02
N CYS A 103 0.25 3.17 11.69
CA CYS A 103 -0.15 2.15 12.68
C CYS A 103 0.02 2.61 14.14
N GLY A 104 0.55 3.82 14.39
CA GLY A 104 0.78 4.34 15.74
C GLY A 104 1.97 3.74 16.50
N MET A 105 2.66 2.74 15.94
CA MET A 105 3.79 2.06 16.57
C MET A 105 4.84 1.64 15.54
N THR A 106 6.07 1.34 15.98
CA THR A 106 7.14 0.89 15.07
C THR A 106 6.97 -0.57 14.64
N PRO A 107 7.55 -1.00 13.51
CA PRO A 107 7.53 -2.40 13.07
C PRO A 107 7.98 -3.38 14.16
N GLY A 108 9.05 -3.06 14.90
CA GLY A 108 9.56 -3.91 15.97
C GLY A 108 8.56 -4.08 17.13
N ARG A 109 7.89 -2.99 17.54
CA ARG A 109 6.86 -3.05 18.58
C ARG A 109 5.63 -3.82 18.11
N TYR A 110 5.27 -3.68 16.83
CA TYR A 110 4.16 -4.39 16.21
C TYR A 110 4.34 -5.91 16.19
N VAL A 111 5.54 -6.39 15.85
CA VAL A 111 5.89 -7.82 15.92
C VAL A 111 5.93 -8.29 17.37
N GLY A 112 6.55 -7.50 18.27
CA GLY A 112 6.62 -7.84 19.70
C GLY A 112 5.26 -7.89 20.41
N SER A 113 4.30 -7.04 20.02
CA SER A 113 2.92 -7.10 20.54
C SER A 113 2.17 -8.32 20.01
N HIS A 114 2.37 -8.67 18.73
CA HIS A 114 1.83 -9.91 18.16
C HIS A 114 2.41 -11.15 18.84
N TYR A 115 3.68 -11.16 19.23
CA TYR A 115 4.30 -12.27 19.96
C TYR A 115 3.79 -12.43 21.41
N ARG A 116 3.24 -11.38 22.03
CA ARG A 116 2.57 -11.49 23.34
C ARG A 116 1.17 -12.10 23.23
N GLU A 117 0.49 -11.87 22.12
CA GLU A 117 -0.88 -12.36 21.85
C GLU A 117 -0.87 -13.74 21.17
N TYR A 118 0.15 -14.03 20.35
CA TYR A 118 0.43 -15.32 19.72
C TYR A 118 1.64 -15.97 20.40
N ARG A 119 1.41 -16.92 21.31
CA ARG A 119 2.45 -17.81 21.89
C ARG A 119 2.53 -19.11 21.08
N PRO A 120 3.39 -19.23 20.06
CA PRO A 120 3.63 -20.52 19.44
C PRO A 120 4.46 -21.38 20.41
N GLY A 121 3.86 -22.47 20.90
CA GLY A 121 4.58 -23.59 21.51
C GLY A 121 5.24 -23.32 22.86
N SER A 122 4.49 -23.54 23.93
CA SER A 122 5.08 -24.11 25.16
C SER A 122 5.56 -25.53 24.85
N THR A 123 6.73 -25.66 24.24
CA THR A 123 7.50 -26.91 24.26
C THR A 123 8.79 -26.59 24.99
N HIS A 124 8.71 -26.65 26.32
CA HIS A 124 9.89 -26.94 27.11
C HIS A 124 10.15 -28.44 26.92
N GLU A 125 11.28 -28.77 26.27
CA GLU A 125 12.00 -30.00 26.59
C GLU A 125 12.53 -29.93 28.03
#